data_AF-A0AAE1X4P3-F1
#
_entry.id   AF-A0AAE1X4P3-F1
#
_cell.length_a   1.000
_cell.length_b   1.000
_cell.length_c   1.000
_cell.angle_alpha   90.00
_cell.angle_beta   90.00
_cell.angle_gamma   90.00
#
_symmetry.space_group_name_H-M   'P 1'
#
loop_
_entity.id
_entity.type
_entity.pdbx_description
1 polymer ?
#
loop_
_entity_poly.entity_id
_entity_poly.type
_entity_poly.pdbx_seq_one_letter_code
_entity_poly.pdbx_strand_id
1 'polypeptide(L)'
;MAPPFVFPHTLTSLEEDNDSDYTRLTVQNPFPLSSLRPPELEEFVKGVSFDLSDKELFCVEEQEVFDRVYSLVKGFASLSPGCKLNLVESLRSNLSVLLPNVDSLSRSGSFLSRDGGHDESDERGGEQLVADRVASHRNAFKIYTFFLVHIVLIEESSSSSVNNATKVVASSRKKQSVNSWNWEPQRGRIMNLISNSLEINLSLLFGSSDPDENYLSFIMKNAFLMFENALLLKDSDAKDALPYNWDMCYEVPLYSTIMCFHSAPDSQI
;
A
#
# COMPACT_ATOMS: atom_id res chain seq x y z
N MET A 1 16.93 5.21 -12.05
CA MET A 1 15.99 4.32 -11.35
C MET A 1 16.35 4.22 -9.89
N ALA A 2 15.37 4.28 -9.00
CA ALA A 2 15.56 3.91 -7.60
C ALA A 2 15.79 2.39 -7.47
N PRO A 3 16.43 1.91 -6.38
CA PRO A 3 16.48 0.50 -6.06
C PRO A 3 15.06 -0.11 -6.02
N PRO A 4 14.88 -1.38 -6.40
CA PRO A 4 13.56 -2.01 -6.41
C PRO A 4 13.02 -2.18 -4.98
N PHE A 5 11.73 -1.93 -4.80
CA PHE A 5 11.04 -2.19 -3.55
C PHE A 5 10.65 -3.67 -3.46
N VAL A 6 11.09 -4.31 -2.38
CA VAL A 6 10.79 -5.71 -2.06
C VAL A 6 9.98 -5.71 -0.77
N PHE A 7 8.83 -6.39 -0.78
CA PHE A 7 7.93 -6.42 0.38
C PHE A 7 8.67 -6.93 1.63
N PRO A 8 8.82 -6.11 2.68
CA PRO A 8 9.44 -6.53 3.92
C PRO A 8 8.45 -7.39 4.74
N HIS A 9 8.96 -8.22 5.64
CA HIS A 9 8.11 -9.01 6.52
C HIS A 9 7.33 -8.17 7.54
N THR A 10 7.92 -7.07 7.98
CA THR A 10 7.36 -6.11 8.93
C THR A 10 7.73 -4.69 8.52
N LEU A 11 7.00 -3.69 9.03
CA LEU A 11 7.34 -2.28 8.78
C LEU A 11 8.75 -1.94 9.26
N THR A 12 9.19 -2.44 10.41
CA THR A 12 10.52 -2.19 10.97
C THR A 12 11.65 -2.87 10.19
N SER A 13 11.37 -3.93 9.44
CA SER A 13 12.38 -4.60 8.60
C SER A 13 12.88 -3.73 7.44
N LEU A 14 12.25 -2.58 7.18
CA LEU A 14 12.78 -1.58 6.25
C LEU A 14 14.02 -0.85 6.80
N GLU A 15 14.26 -0.88 8.12
CA GLU A 15 15.42 -0.25 8.78
C GLU A 15 16.61 -1.22 8.92
N GLU A 16 16.47 -2.48 8.49
CA GLU A 16 17.55 -3.47 8.60
C GLU A 16 18.69 -3.13 7.62
N ASP A 17 19.89 -2.93 8.17
CA ASP A 17 21.14 -2.76 7.42
C ASP A 17 21.43 -4.04 6.62
N ASN A 18 21.10 -4.05 5.33
CA ASN A 18 21.72 -4.98 4.41
C ASN A 18 23.13 -4.46 4.12
N ASP A 19 24.10 -4.99 4.86
CA ASP A 19 25.55 -4.74 4.70
C ASP A 19 26.10 -5.18 3.32
N SER A 20 25.24 -5.71 2.43
CA SER A 20 25.58 -6.11 1.07
C SER A 20 24.51 -5.63 0.08
N ASP A 21 24.91 -4.59 -0.66
CA ASP A 21 24.39 -4.13 -1.94
C ASP A 21 23.10 -3.30 -1.92
N TYR A 22 23.16 -2.16 -2.64
CA TYR A 22 22.08 -1.25 -3.08
C TYR A 22 21.00 -1.94 -3.95
N THR A 23 20.70 -3.20 -3.66
CA THR A 23 19.84 -4.11 -4.42
C THR A 23 18.36 -3.92 -4.12
N ARG A 24 18.01 -3.24 -3.03
CA ARG A 24 16.62 -2.97 -2.64
C ARG A 24 16.46 -1.63 -1.94
N LEU A 25 15.26 -1.05 -2.04
CA LEU A 25 14.90 0.19 -1.36
C LEU A 25 14.67 -0.09 0.13
N THR A 26 15.46 0.55 0.99
CA THR A 26 15.38 0.49 2.46
C THR A 26 15.28 1.90 3.04
N VAL A 27 14.93 2.02 4.31
CA VAL A 27 14.92 3.30 5.02
C VAL A 27 16.36 3.67 5.37
N GLN A 28 16.80 4.85 4.94
CA GLN A 28 18.17 5.30 5.19
C GLN A 28 18.24 6.31 6.31
N ASN A 29 17.31 7.27 6.34
CA ASN A 29 17.29 8.35 7.32
C ASN A 29 15.89 8.49 7.94
N PRO A 30 15.51 7.59 8.87
CA PRO A 30 14.22 7.68 9.54
C PRO A 30 14.15 8.97 10.37
N PHE A 31 13.09 9.74 10.19
CA PHE A 31 12.89 11.00 10.88
C PHE A 31 12.22 10.75 12.25
N PRO A 32 12.83 11.20 13.37
CA PRO A 32 12.28 10.97 14.70
C PRO A 32 11.10 11.92 14.99
N LEU A 33 9.88 11.53 14.61
CA LEU A 33 8.69 12.36 14.80
C LEU A 33 8.45 12.79 16.27
N SER A 34 8.93 12.01 17.23
CA SER A 34 8.86 12.34 18.66
C SER A 34 9.66 13.59 19.05
N SER A 35 10.60 14.04 18.22
CA SER A 35 11.34 15.29 18.46
C SER A 35 10.59 16.54 18.02
N LEU A 36 9.50 16.40 17.25
CA LEU A 36 8.73 17.53 16.74
C LEU A 36 7.65 17.96 17.71
N ARG A 37 7.44 19.27 17.80
CA ARG A 37 6.26 19.84 18.45
C ARG A 37 5.04 19.64 17.54
N PRO A 38 3.81 19.60 18.07
CA PRO A 38 2.59 19.43 17.27
C PRO A 38 2.48 20.32 16.01
N PRO A 39 2.76 21.64 16.04
CA PRO A 39 2.71 22.46 14.84
C PRO A 39 3.79 22.11 13.80
N GLU A 40 4.99 21.71 14.25
CA GLU A 40 6.08 21.28 13.37
C GLU A 40 5.76 19.93 12.72
N LEU A 41 5.11 19.04 13.46
CA LEU A 41 4.60 17.77 12.93
C LEU A 41 3.52 18.00 11.87
N GLU A 42 2.61 18.96 12.10
CA GLU A 42 1.61 19.34 11.09
C GLU A 42 2.24 19.93 9.83
N GLU A 43 3.27 20.77 9.97
CA GLU A 43 4.04 21.30 8.85
C GLU A 43 4.79 20.19 8.09
N PHE A 44 5.40 19.25 8.83
CA PHE A 44 6.09 18.10 8.26
C PHE A 44 5.12 17.23 7.43
N VAL A 45 3.93 16.92 7.97
CA VAL A 45 2.89 16.18 7.23
C VAL A 45 2.44 16.94 6.00
N LYS A 46 2.24 18.26 6.09
CA LYS A 46 1.90 19.10 4.93
C LYS A 46 2.99 19.08 3.87
N GLY A 47 4.26 19.13 4.27
CA GLY A 47 5.39 19.03 3.35
C GLY A 47 5.40 17.71 2.60
N VAL A 48 5.21 16.58 3.30
CA VAL A 48 5.13 15.26 2.66
C VAL A 48 3.91 15.14 1.75
N SER A 49 2.74 15.60 2.19
CA SER A 49 1.53 15.64 1.35
C SER A 49 1.70 16.52 0.12
N PHE A 50 2.42 17.64 0.23
CA PHE A 50 2.75 18.52 -0.89
C PHE A 50 3.68 17.81 -1.88
N ASP A 51 4.79 17.23 -1.40
CA ASP A 51 5.71 16.46 -2.24
C ASP A 51 4.96 15.35 -3.01
N LEU A 52 4.10 14.60 -2.34
CA LEU A 52 3.29 13.54 -2.94
C LEU A 52 2.25 14.06 -3.94
N SER A 53 1.88 15.35 -3.91
CA SER A 53 0.83 15.90 -4.78
C SER A 53 1.39 16.73 -5.94
N ASP A 54 2.53 17.39 -5.74
CA ASP A 54 3.15 18.31 -6.69
C ASP A 54 4.18 17.61 -7.59
N LYS A 55 4.88 16.60 -7.06
CA LYS A 55 5.87 15.83 -7.82
C LYS A 55 5.21 14.77 -8.71
N GLU A 56 6.03 14.11 -9.51
CA GLU A 56 5.61 12.98 -10.33
C GLU A 56 5.05 11.83 -9.48
N LEU A 57 4.14 11.03 -10.06
CA LEU A 57 3.46 9.92 -9.35
C LEU A 57 4.41 8.91 -8.71
N PHE A 58 5.63 8.78 -9.27
CA PHE A 58 6.63 7.85 -8.78
C PHE A 58 7.53 8.44 -7.68
N CYS A 59 7.37 9.71 -7.30
CA CYS A 59 8.23 10.40 -6.33
C CYS A 59 8.35 9.69 -4.98
N VAL A 60 7.42 8.81 -4.62
CA VAL A 60 7.48 7.99 -3.41
C VAL A 60 8.67 7.03 -3.38
N GLU A 61 9.29 6.73 -4.53
CA GLU A 61 10.55 5.96 -4.60
C GLU A 61 11.81 6.82 -4.38
N GLU A 62 11.68 8.15 -4.38
CA GLU A 62 12.77 9.05 -3.99
C GLU A 62 13.09 8.83 -2.51
N GLN A 63 14.34 8.55 -2.18
CA GLN A 63 14.77 8.17 -0.83
C GLN A 63 14.26 9.14 0.25
N GLU A 64 14.32 10.44 -0.02
CA GLU A 64 13.86 11.47 0.92
C GLU A 64 12.34 11.40 1.16
N VAL A 65 11.54 11.20 0.11
CA VAL A 65 10.08 11.06 0.24
C VAL A 65 9.75 9.74 0.92
N PHE A 66 10.41 8.66 0.51
CA PHE A 66 10.25 7.33 1.10
C PHE A 66 10.50 7.32 2.61
N ASP A 67 11.65 7.86 3.06
CA ASP A 67 12.03 7.93 4.47
C ASP A 67 11.03 8.76 5.30
N ARG A 68 10.54 9.87 4.75
CA ARG A 68 9.56 10.73 5.42
C ARG A 68 8.19 10.06 5.52
N VAL A 69 7.70 9.44 4.44
CA VAL A 69 6.44 8.68 4.44
C VAL A 69 6.53 7.51 5.42
N TYR A 70 7.63 6.76 5.38
CA TYR A 70 7.91 5.69 6.34
C TYR A 70 7.79 6.18 7.79
N SER A 71 8.44 7.30 8.11
CA SER A 71 8.44 7.87 9.45
C SER A 71 7.02 8.22 9.90
N LEU A 72 6.21 8.81 9.03
CA LEU A 72 4.81 9.12 9.27
C LEU A 72 3.95 7.87 9.51
N VAL A 73 4.16 6.82 8.72
CA VAL A 73 3.43 5.55 8.88
C VAL A 73 3.84 4.85 10.16
N LYS A 74 5.14 4.81 10.49
CA LYS A 74 5.65 4.26 11.75
C LYS A 74 5.06 4.98 12.97
N GLY A 75 4.93 6.30 12.90
CA GLY A 75 4.33 7.14 13.94
C GLY A 75 2.82 7.35 13.83
N PHE A 76 2.11 6.63 12.94
CA PHE A 76 0.75 6.99 12.53
C PHE A 76 -0.24 7.12 13.70
N ALA A 77 -0.17 6.21 14.67
CA ALA A 77 -1.04 6.21 15.85
C ALA A 77 -0.98 7.51 16.67
N SER A 78 0.16 8.22 16.64
CA SER A 78 0.40 9.46 17.37
C SER A 78 -0.03 10.73 16.61
N LEU A 79 -0.38 10.61 15.33
CA LEU A 79 -0.75 11.75 14.50
C LEU A 79 -2.11 12.33 14.90
N SER A 80 -2.26 13.65 14.73
CA SER A 80 -3.56 14.30 14.89
C SER A 80 -4.54 13.82 13.80
N PRO A 81 -5.87 13.87 14.03
CA PRO A 81 -6.86 13.45 13.04
C PRO A 81 -6.71 14.12 11.67
N GLY A 82 -6.35 15.40 11.63
CA GLY A 82 -6.09 16.12 10.37
C GLY A 82 -4.84 15.64 9.66
N CYS A 83 -3.77 15.33 10.40
CA CYS A 83 -2.55 14.76 9.84
C CYS A 83 -2.78 13.35 9.26
N LYS A 84 -3.55 12.51 9.99
CA LYS A 84 -3.94 11.18 9.49
C LYS A 84 -4.70 11.28 8.18
N LEU A 85 -5.68 12.18 8.12
CA LEU A 85 -6.48 12.40 6.91
C LEU A 85 -5.61 12.82 5.73
N ASN A 86 -4.77 13.85 5.91
CA ASN A 86 -3.92 14.36 4.84
C ASN A 86 -2.99 13.27 4.28
N LEU A 87 -2.33 12.50 5.15
CA LEU A 87 -1.44 11.44 4.71
C LEU A 87 -2.19 10.33 3.95
N VAL A 88 -3.30 9.84 4.52
CA VAL A 88 -4.12 8.80 3.90
C VAL A 88 -4.66 9.27 2.54
N GLU A 89 -5.16 10.50 2.46
CA GLU A 89 -5.70 11.04 1.21
C GLU A 89 -4.61 11.24 0.15
N SER A 90 -3.41 11.70 0.53
CA SER A 90 -2.28 11.83 -0.40
C SER A 90 -1.85 10.48 -0.97
N LEU A 91 -1.66 9.47 -0.13
CA LEU A 91 -1.26 8.12 -0.57
C LEU A 91 -2.35 7.47 -1.43
N ARG A 92 -3.61 7.54 -0.97
CA ARG A 92 -4.77 6.97 -1.67
C ARG A 92 -4.98 7.62 -3.04
N SER A 93 -4.87 8.94 -3.13
CA SER A 93 -5.08 9.66 -4.40
C SER A 93 -4.00 9.30 -5.41
N ASN A 94 -2.74 9.20 -4.98
CA ASN A 94 -1.66 8.75 -5.85
C ASN A 94 -1.86 7.34 -6.38
N LEU A 95 -2.18 6.38 -5.50
CA LEU A 95 -2.46 5.00 -5.93
C LEU A 95 -3.67 4.96 -6.89
N SER A 96 -4.74 5.71 -6.60
CA SER A 96 -5.92 5.78 -7.47
C SER A 96 -5.63 6.34 -8.86
N VAL A 97 -4.65 7.24 -9.01
CA VAL A 97 -4.21 7.75 -10.31
C VAL A 97 -3.22 6.78 -10.97
N LEU A 98 -2.45 6.03 -10.16
CA LEU A 98 -1.49 5.04 -10.65
C LEU A 98 -2.19 3.85 -11.33
N LEU A 99 -3.29 3.35 -10.76
CA LEU A 99 -4.03 2.19 -11.29
C LEU A 99 -4.41 2.30 -12.78
N PRO A 100 -5.14 3.34 -13.24
CA PRO A 100 -5.51 3.47 -14.66
C PRO A 100 -4.30 3.74 -15.58
N ASN A 101 -3.15 4.17 -15.03
CA ASN A 101 -1.93 4.39 -15.80
C ASN A 101 -1.19 3.09 -16.14
N VAL A 102 -1.53 1.96 -15.53
CA VAL A 102 -0.98 0.65 -15.91
C VAL A 102 -1.39 0.32 -17.35
N ASP A 103 -2.67 0.51 -17.69
CA ASP A 103 -3.17 0.20 -19.03
C ASP A 103 -2.62 1.15 -20.11
N SER A 104 -2.31 2.41 -19.77
CA SER A 104 -1.71 3.36 -20.72
C SER A 104 -0.24 3.05 -21.02
N LEU A 105 0.46 2.45 -20.07
CA LEU A 105 1.85 1.99 -20.20
C LEU A 105 1.98 0.90 -21.27
N SER A 106 0.98 0.00 -21.35
CA SER A 106 0.91 -1.07 -22.36
C SER A 106 0.88 -0.55 -23.80
N ARG A 107 0.15 0.56 -24.01
CA ARG A 107 -0.03 1.15 -25.32
C ARG A 107 1.25 1.85 -25.77
N SER A 108 1.91 2.58 -24.87
CA SER A 108 3.20 3.22 -25.17
C SER A 108 4.27 2.21 -25.60
N GLY A 109 4.33 1.03 -24.98
CA GLY A 109 5.24 -0.04 -25.39
C GLY A 109 4.91 -0.61 -26.78
N SER A 110 3.62 -0.71 -27.14
CA SER A 110 3.18 -1.24 -28.44
C SER A 110 3.33 -0.27 -29.61
N PHE A 111 3.27 1.05 -29.36
CA PHE A 111 3.43 2.08 -30.41
C PHE A 111 4.85 2.13 -30.98
N LEU A 112 5.87 1.81 -30.18
CA LEU A 112 7.27 1.80 -30.64
C LEU A 112 7.63 0.51 -31.39
N SER A 113 6.91 -0.58 -31.18
CA SER A 113 7.16 -1.86 -31.86
C SER A 113 6.59 -1.95 -33.28
N ARG A 114 5.87 -0.92 -33.78
CA ARG A 114 5.08 -1.06 -35.02
C ARG A 114 5.19 0.06 -36.04
N ASP A 115 6.19 0.94 -36.00
CA ASP A 115 6.39 1.86 -37.12
C ASP A 115 7.86 2.02 -37.55
N GLY A 116 8.14 1.50 -38.74
CA GLY A 116 9.00 2.11 -39.76
C GLY A 116 10.42 2.48 -39.37
N GLY A 117 11.38 1.64 -39.78
CA GLY A 117 12.79 1.80 -39.43
C GLY A 117 13.45 3.09 -39.90
N HIS A 118 14.32 3.62 -39.05
CA HIS A 118 15.64 4.21 -39.37
C HIS A 118 16.36 4.54 -38.05
N ASP A 119 17.69 4.34 -38.04
CA ASP A 119 18.69 4.66 -37.01
C ASP A 119 18.73 3.81 -35.71
N GLU A 120 19.50 2.71 -35.78
CA GLU A 120 19.85 1.73 -34.73
C GLU A 120 20.61 2.30 -33.50
N SER A 121 20.75 3.63 -33.37
CA SER A 121 21.48 4.28 -32.26
C SER A 121 20.59 4.97 -31.23
N ASP A 122 19.35 5.34 -31.57
CA ASP A 122 18.39 5.97 -30.65
C ASP A 122 17.29 5.03 -30.13
N GLU A 123 17.03 3.89 -30.80
CA GLU A 123 16.02 2.90 -30.37
C GLU A 123 16.35 2.27 -29.01
N ARG A 124 17.63 1.97 -28.74
CA ARG A 124 18.08 1.36 -27.49
C ARG A 124 17.88 2.31 -26.29
N GLY A 125 17.91 3.62 -26.52
CA GLY A 125 17.61 4.63 -25.51
C GLY A 125 16.12 4.71 -25.18
N GLY A 126 15.26 4.63 -26.21
CA GLY A 126 13.81 4.65 -26.05
C GLY A 126 13.26 3.43 -25.28
N GLU A 127 13.75 2.23 -25.61
CA GLU A 127 13.36 1.00 -24.90
C GLU A 127 13.79 1.03 -23.43
N GLN A 128 15.01 1.52 -23.14
CA GLN A 128 15.50 1.66 -21.78
C GLN A 128 14.65 2.65 -20.96
N LEU A 129 14.26 3.79 -21.54
CA LEU A 129 13.40 4.78 -20.86
C LEU A 129 12.00 4.22 -20.55
N VAL A 130 11.45 3.39 -21.43
CA VAL A 130 10.16 2.72 -21.19
C VAL A 130 10.31 1.67 -20.08
N ALA A 131 11.38 0.86 -20.11
CA ALA A 131 11.66 -0.12 -19.06
C ALA A 131 11.86 0.55 -17.69
N ASP A 132 12.59 1.67 -17.65
CA ASP A 132 12.81 2.46 -16.43
C ASP A 132 11.49 3.00 -15.88
N ARG A 133 10.62 3.52 -16.76
CA ARG A 133 9.29 4.00 -16.37
C ARG A 133 8.39 2.88 -15.83
N VAL A 134 8.45 1.69 -16.42
CA VAL A 134 7.74 0.51 -15.93
C VAL A 134 8.26 0.10 -14.56
N ALA A 135 9.58 0.12 -14.35
CA ALA A 135 10.16 -0.21 -13.06
C ALA A 135 9.77 0.78 -11.97
N SER A 136 9.82 2.09 -12.24
CA SER A 136 9.35 3.13 -11.30
C SER A 136 7.86 3.01 -11.01
N HIS A 137 7.05 2.64 -12.01
CA HIS A 137 5.63 2.37 -11.81
C HIS A 137 5.40 1.17 -10.89
N ARG A 138 6.12 0.06 -11.10
CA ARG A 138 6.10 -1.13 -10.22
C ARG A 138 6.46 -0.76 -8.80
N ASN A 139 7.54 0.01 -8.63
CA ASN A 139 8.01 0.46 -7.32
C ASN A 139 6.95 1.29 -6.60
N ALA A 140 6.47 2.36 -7.22
CA ALA A 140 5.47 3.24 -6.64
C ALA A 140 4.20 2.46 -6.25
N PHE A 141 3.75 1.55 -7.13
CA PHE A 141 2.59 0.69 -6.87
C PHE A 141 2.77 -0.14 -5.59
N LYS A 142 3.92 -0.81 -5.46
CA LYS A 142 4.23 -1.62 -4.27
C LYS A 142 4.31 -0.76 -3.02
N ILE A 143 5.01 0.38 -3.08
CA ILE A 143 5.24 1.27 -1.94
C ILE A 143 3.92 1.86 -1.43
N TYR A 144 3.07 2.40 -2.31
CA TYR A 144 1.77 2.95 -1.91
C TYR A 144 0.88 1.88 -1.27
N THR A 145 0.80 0.71 -1.91
CA THR A 145 -0.02 -0.39 -1.39
C THR A 145 0.50 -0.87 -0.03
N PHE A 146 1.82 -1.03 0.11
CA PHE A 146 2.46 -1.41 1.35
C PHE A 146 2.11 -0.45 2.50
N PHE A 147 2.31 0.86 2.31
CA PHE A 147 2.05 1.84 3.36
C PHE A 147 0.55 1.94 3.71
N LEU A 148 -0.34 1.88 2.73
CA LEU A 148 -1.79 1.91 2.97
C LEU A 148 -2.25 0.69 3.77
N VAL A 149 -1.78 -0.52 3.43
CA VAL A 149 -2.07 -1.74 4.20
C VAL A 149 -1.55 -1.60 5.64
N HIS A 150 -0.33 -1.09 5.83
CA HIS A 150 0.22 -0.90 7.17
C HIS A 150 -0.56 0.12 8.00
N ILE A 151 -1.05 1.21 7.41
CA ILE A 151 -1.94 2.15 8.09
C ILE A 151 -3.20 1.43 8.59
N VAL A 152 -3.80 0.56 7.77
CA VAL A 152 -4.96 -0.24 8.18
C VAL A 152 -4.62 -1.12 9.39
N LEU A 153 -3.51 -1.86 9.34
CA LEU A 153 -3.09 -2.73 10.44
C LEU A 153 -2.84 -1.98 11.76
N ILE A 154 -2.24 -0.78 11.69
CA ILE A 154 -1.97 0.05 12.86
C ILE A 154 -3.27 0.54 13.52
N GLU A 155 -4.22 1.02 12.71
CA GLU A 155 -5.50 1.52 13.22
C GLU A 155 -6.41 0.41 13.75
N GLU A 156 -6.41 -0.76 13.14
CA GLU A 156 -7.17 -1.92 13.63
C GLU A 156 -6.62 -2.45 14.98
N SER A 157 -5.30 -2.46 15.12
CA SER A 157 -4.63 -2.79 16.39
C SER A 157 -4.97 -1.77 17.48
N SER A 158 -5.10 -0.49 17.12
CA SER A 158 -5.45 0.58 18.06
C SER A 158 -6.93 0.54 18.48
N SER A 159 -7.82 0.24 17.53
CA SER A 159 -9.28 0.22 17.74
C SER A 159 -9.74 -0.99 18.59
N SER A 160 -9.10 -2.14 18.43
CA SER A 160 -9.37 -3.34 19.25
C SER A 160 -9.01 -3.13 20.73
N SER A 161 -7.96 -2.36 21.03
CA SER A 161 -7.55 -2.02 22.40
C SER A 161 -8.56 -1.12 23.12
N VAL A 162 -9.18 -0.16 22.43
CA VAL A 162 -10.18 0.76 23.02
C VAL A 162 -11.48 0.02 23.36
N ASN A 163 -11.86 -0.96 22.55
CA ASN A 163 -13.09 -1.73 22.75
C ASN A 163 -12.98 -2.74 23.91
N ASN A 164 -11.78 -3.22 24.23
CA ASN A 164 -11.57 -4.09 25.41
C ASN A 164 -11.49 -3.32 26.74
N ALA A 165 -11.15 -2.02 26.71
CA ALA A 165 -11.04 -1.18 27.91
C ALA A 165 -12.39 -0.67 28.45
N THR A 166 -13.49 -0.77 27.67
CA THR A 166 -14.80 -0.22 28.05
C THR A 166 -15.66 -1.15 28.92
N LYS A 167 -15.12 -2.28 29.40
CA LYS A 167 -15.85 -3.16 30.34
C LYS A 167 -15.84 -2.71 31.81
N VAL A 168 -15.21 -1.58 32.16
CA VAL A 168 -15.28 -1.05 33.53
C VAL A 168 -15.57 0.45 33.53
N VAL A 169 -16.66 0.81 34.21
CA VAL A 169 -17.14 2.13 34.61
C VAL A 169 -18.10 2.85 33.65
N ALA A 170 -19.30 3.09 34.19
CA ALA A 170 -20.46 3.71 33.59
C ALA A 170 -20.34 5.24 33.42
N SER A 171 -21.12 5.74 32.44
CA SER A 171 -21.76 7.06 32.35
C SER A 171 -20.88 8.33 32.35
N SER A 172 -20.80 8.96 31.18
CA SER A 172 -21.17 10.38 30.99
C SER A 172 -21.13 10.73 29.50
N ARG A 173 -22.20 11.35 28.99
CA ARG A 173 -22.28 11.89 27.62
C ARG A 173 -21.19 12.94 27.41
N LYS A 174 -20.05 12.54 26.85
CA LYS A 174 -19.09 13.49 26.28
C LYS A 174 -19.50 13.81 24.85
N LYS A 175 -19.72 15.11 24.63
CA LYS A 175 -19.93 15.76 23.33
C LYS A 175 -18.87 15.24 22.35
N GLN A 176 -19.29 14.49 21.34
CA GLN A 176 -18.41 13.94 20.32
C GLN A 176 -17.68 15.09 19.63
N SER A 177 -16.36 15.15 19.77
CA SER A 177 -15.57 16.23 19.20
C SER A 177 -15.72 16.20 17.68
N VAL A 178 -15.99 17.36 17.09
CA VAL A 178 -16.18 17.55 15.64
C VAL A 178 -14.90 17.21 14.83
N ASN A 179 -13.76 17.02 15.50
CA ASN A 179 -12.51 16.48 14.95
C ASN A 179 -12.27 15.00 15.34
N SER A 180 -13.31 14.18 15.49
CA SER A 180 -13.11 12.74 15.67
C SER A 180 -12.64 12.13 14.36
N TRP A 181 -11.47 11.51 14.39
CA TRP A 181 -10.98 10.67 13.30
C TRP A 181 -12.02 9.57 13.04
N ASN A 182 -12.76 9.69 11.93
CA ASN A 182 -13.76 8.72 11.51
C ASN A 182 -13.06 7.67 10.64
N TRP A 183 -12.56 6.62 11.27
CA TRP A 183 -11.68 5.64 10.65
C TRP A 183 -12.44 4.74 9.68
N GLU A 184 -13.69 4.38 9.99
CA GLU A 184 -14.46 3.38 9.27
C GLU A 184 -14.65 3.69 7.77
N PRO A 185 -15.07 4.91 7.37
CA PRO A 185 -15.15 5.25 5.94
C PRO A 185 -13.79 5.29 5.25
N GLN A 186 -12.72 5.66 5.98
CA GLN A 186 -11.37 5.70 5.40
C GLN A 186 -10.85 4.28 5.15
N ARG A 187 -11.10 3.37 6.08
CA ARG A 187 -10.82 1.95 5.92
C ARG A 187 -11.48 1.39 4.68
N GLY A 188 -12.79 1.55 4.53
CA GLY A 188 -13.53 1.04 3.36
C GLY A 188 -12.96 1.56 2.03
N ARG A 189 -12.60 2.85 1.98
CA ARG A 189 -11.96 3.47 0.80
C ARG A 189 -10.58 2.89 0.50
N ILE A 190 -9.76 2.64 1.52
CA ILE A 190 -8.44 2.02 1.34
C ILE A 190 -8.59 0.58 0.84
N MET A 191 -9.47 -0.21 1.47
CA MET A 191 -9.72 -1.59 1.11
C MET A 191 -10.25 -1.75 -0.31
N ASN A 192 -11.21 -0.90 -0.70
CA ASN A 192 -11.72 -0.88 -2.08
C ASN A 192 -10.61 -0.53 -3.09
N LEU A 193 -9.70 0.39 -2.72
CA LEU A 193 -8.60 0.74 -3.60
C LEU A 193 -7.57 -0.39 -3.76
N ILE A 194 -7.28 -1.12 -2.68
CA ILE A 194 -6.46 -2.34 -2.74
C ILE A 194 -7.17 -3.43 -3.56
N SER A 195 -8.50 -3.51 -3.49
CA SER A 195 -9.27 -4.42 -4.34
C SER A 195 -9.09 -4.10 -5.82
N ASN A 196 -9.29 -2.83 -6.17
CA ASN A 196 -9.10 -2.35 -7.53
C ASN A 196 -7.65 -2.57 -8.01
N SER A 197 -6.67 -2.58 -7.11
CA SER A 197 -5.28 -2.84 -7.45
C SER A 197 -4.97 -4.32 -7.71
N LEU A 198 -5.89 -5.24 -7.39
CA LEU A 198 -5.82 -6.64 -7.83
C LEU A 198 -6.53 -6.88 -9.17
N GLU A 199 -7.48 -6.01 -9.53
CA GLU A 199 -8.24 -6.10 -10.78
C GLU A 199 -7.51 -5.50 -11.99
N ILE A 200 -6.49 -4.66 -11.77
CA ILE A 200 -5.65 -4.15 -12.86
C ILE A 200 -4.89 -5.30 -13.54
N ASN A 201 -4.39 -5.05 -14.75
CA ASN A 201 -3.60 -6.04 -15.48
C ASN A 201 -2.21 -6.24 -14.84
N LEU A 202 -2.15 -7.06 -13.78
CA LEU A 202 -0.93 -7.41 -13.05
C LEU A 202 0.10 -8.09 -13.96
N SER A 203 -0.35 -8.81 -14.99
CA SER A 203 0.55 -9.42 -15.97
C SER A 203 1.31 -8.38 -16.79
N LEU A 204 0.71 -7.21 -17.03
CA LEU A 204 1.38 -6.10 -17.67
C LEU A 204 2.36 -5.41 -16.72
N LEU A 205 1.93 -5.24 -15.47
CA LEU A 205 2.73 -4.57 -14.47
C LEU A 205 3.92 -5.43 -14.01
N PHE A 206 3.79 -6.74 -13.84
CA PHE A 206 4.84 -7.62 -13.30
C PHE A 206 5.48 -8.52 -14.36
N GLY A 207 4.81 -8.78 -15.47
CA GLY A 207 5.24 -9.68 -16.53
C GLY A 207 4.28 -10.87 -16.66
N SER A 208 4.15 -11.40 -17.87
CA SER A 208 3.20 -12.48 -18.19
C SER A 208 3.62 -13.86 -17.67
N SER A 209 4.83 -14.00 -17.15
CA SER A 209 5.39 -15.30 -16.73
C SER A 209 5.39 -15.52 -15.22
N ASP A 210 5.17 -14.49 -14.41
CA ASP A 210 5.02 -14.61 -12.96
C ASP A 210 4.37 -13.33 -12.39
N PRO A 211 3.10 -13.36 -11.94
CA PRO A 211 2.62 -12.29 -11.08
C PRO A 211 3.52 -12.24 -9.83
N ASP A 212 3.91 -11.06 -9.37
CA ASP A 212 4.88 -10.96 -8.25
C ASP A 212 4.33 -11.70 -7.02
N GLU A 213 4.83 -12.91 -6.78
CA GLU A 213 4.39 -13.78 -5.70
C GLU A 213 4.53 -13.06 -4.35
N ASN A 214 5.51 -12.15 -4.22
CA ASN A 214 5.70 -11.38 -3.00
C ASN A 214 4.54 -10.38 -2.80
N TYR A 215 4.02 -9.78 -3.87
CA TYR A 215 2.86 -8.89 -3.79
C TYR A 215 1.60 -9.66 -3.42
N LEU A 216 1.30 -10.75 -4.12
CA LEU A 216 0.11 -11.57 -3.84
C LEU A 216 0.17 -12.18 -2.44
N SER A 217 1.32 -12.71 -2.04
CA SER A 217 1.56 -13.24 -0.69
C SER A 217 1.39 -12.15 0.37
N PHE A 218 1.90 -10.94 0.12
CA PHE A 218 1.70 -9.80 1.02
C PHE A 218 0.22 -9.43 1.16
N ILE A 219 -0.53 -9.30 0.06
CA ILE A 219 -1.96 -8.96 0.11
C ILE A 219 -2.75 -10.06 0.82
N MET A 220 -2.52 -11.33 0.46
CA MET A 220 -3.22 -12.46 1.08
C MET A 220 -2.96 -12.54 2.58
N LYS A 221 -1.69 -12.48 3.01
CA LYS A 221 -1.32 -12.52 4.43
C LYS A 221 -2.02 -11.42 5.23
N ASN A 222 -2.07 -10.20 4.70
CA ASN A 222 -2.70 -9.08 5.39
C ASN A 222 -4.23 -9.13 5.31
N ALA A 223 -4.81 -9.65 4.22
CA ALA A 223 -6.24 -9.92 4.13
C ALA A 223 -6.67 -10.92 5.21
N PHE A 224 -5.93 -12.01 5.41
CA PHE A 224 -6.21 -12.96 6.49
C PHE A 224 -6.21 -12.31 7.87
N LEU A 225 -5.17 -11.50 8.17
CA LEU A 225 -5.12 -10.74 9.44
C LEU A 225 -6.33 -9.82 9.63
N MET A 226 -6.87 -9.29 8.53
CA MET A 226 -8.10 -8.49 8.56
C MET A 226 -9.36 -9.37 8.75
N PHE A 227 -9.44 -10.55 8.16
CA PHE A 227 -10.56 -11.49 8.35
C PHE A 227 -10.69 -12.02 9.78
N GLU A 228 -9.58 -12.15 10.51
CA GLU A 228 -9.59 -12.56 11.92
C GLU A 228 -10.26 -11.50 12.83
N ASN A 229 -10.37 -10.26 12.37
CA ASN A 229 -11.00 -9.18 13.11
C ASN A 229 -12.52 -9.17 12.88
N ALA A 230 -13.27 -9.72 13.84
CA ALA A 230 -14.74 -9.79 13.79
C ALA A 230 -15.47 -8.43 13.67
N LEU A 231 -14.79 -7.30 13.93
CA LEU A 231 -15.34 -5.97 13.72
C LEU A 231 -15.35 -5.57 12.23
N LEU A 232 -14.38 -6.04 11.46
CA LEU A 232 -14.28 -5.79 10.02
C LEU A 232 -15.39 -6.53 9.25
N LEU A 233 -15.78 -7.71 9.72
CA LEU A 233 -16.86 -8.50 9.13
C LEU A 233 -18.26 -7.89 9.32
N LYS A 234 -18.38 -6.88 10.19
CA LYS A 234 -19.65 -6.16 10.45
C LYS A 234 -19.77 -4.86 9.65
N ASP A 235 -18.68 -4.37 9.08
CA ASP A 235 -18.66 -3.22 8.19
C ASP A 235 -19.04 -3.68 6.78
N SER A 236 -20.16 -3.20 6.25
CA SER A 236 -20.65 -3.60 4.92
C SER A 236 -19.68 -3.23 3.81
N ASP A 237 -19.02 -2.06 3.90
CA ASP A 237 -18.15 -1.56 2.84
C ASP A 237 -16.83 -2.35 2.81
N ALA A 238 -16.31 -2.71 3.99
CA ALA A 238 -15.16 -3.61 4.10
C ALA A 238 -15.53 -5.04 3.68
N LYS A 239 -16.71 -5.52 4.10
CA LYS A 239 -17.22 -6.84 3.76
C LYS A 239 -17.54 -6.98 2.27
N ASP A 240 -17.87 -5.92 1.54
CA ASP A 240 -18.15 -6.02 0.10
C ASP A 240 -16.86 -5.92 -0.73
N ALA A 241 -15.83 -5.20 -0.25
CA ALA A 241 -14.51 -5.15 -0.91
C ALA A 241 -13.67 -6.43 -0.72
N LEU A 242 -13.85 -7.16 0.38
CA LEU A 242 -13.06 -8.36 0.71
C LEU A 242 -13.38 -9.62 -0.15
N PRO A 243 -14.63 -9.94 -0.52
CA PRO A 243 -14.99 -11.12 -1.31
C PRO A 243 -14.55 -11.05 -2.77
N TYR A 244 -14.57 -9.86 -3.40
CA TYR A 244 -14.09 -9.69 -4.79
C TYR A 244 -12.61 -10.02 -4.94
N ASN A 245 -11.80 -9.76 -3.91
CA ASN A 245 -10.38 -10.11 -3.87
C ASN A 245 -10.11 -11.62 -3.83
N TRP A 246 -11.08 -12.41 -3.38
CA TRP A 246 -10.91 -13.82 -3.10
C TRP A 246 -11.04 -14.70 -4.36
N ASP A 247 -11.99 -14.38 -5.25
CA ASP A 247 -12.18 -15.10 -6.53
C ASP A 247 -10.99 -14.89 -7.49
N MET A 248 -10.37 -13.71 -7.49
CA MET A 248 -9.17 -13.42 -8.31
C MET A 248 -7.91 -14.15 -7.80
N CYS A 249 -7.79 -14.36 -6.50
CA CYS A 249 -6.67 -15.14 -5.93
C CYS A 249 -6.85 -16.67 -6.15
N TYR A 250 -8.09 -17.15 -6.34
CA TYR A 250 -8.39 -18.55 -6.64
C TYR A 250 -7.95 -18.99 -8.04
N GLU A 251 -7.89 -18.08 -9.02
CA GLU A 251 -7.44 -18.39 -10.39
C GLU A 251 -5.91 -18.52 -10.52
N VAL A 252 -5.14 -18.19 -9.46
CA VAL A 252 -3.68 -18.41 -9.43
C VAL A 252 -3.41 -19.87 -9.00
N PRO A 253 -2.84 -20.73 -9.87
CA PRO A 253 -2.79 -22.19 -9.64
C PRO A 253 -2.09 -22.65 -8.34
N LEU A 254 -1.16 -21.85 -7.79
CA LEU A 254 -0.46 -22.16 -6.55
C LEU A 254 -1.38 -22.10 -5.30
N TYR A 255 -2.42 -21.27 -5.32
CA TYR A 255 -3.21 -20.95 -4.13
C TYR A 255 -4.47 -21.82 -3.95
N SER A 256 -4.91 -22.52 -5.01
CA SER A 256 -5.92 -23.59 -4.88
C SER A 256 -5.48 -24.68 -3.89
N THR A 257 -4.17 -24.97 -3.82
CA THR A 257 -3.62 -25.99 -2.90
C THR A 257 -3.60 -25.54 -1.44
N ILE A 258 -3.38 -24.26 -1.15
CA ILE A 258 -3.29 -23.76 0.24
C ILE A 258 -4.67 -23.72 0.91
N MET A 259 -5.73 -23.37 0.17
CA MET A 259 -7.10 -23.32 0.69
C MET A 259 -7.79 -24.70 0.73
N CYS A 260 -7.37 -25.68 -0.08
CA CYS A 260 -7.85 -27.05 0.07
C CYS A 260 -7.49 -27.69 1.42
N PHE A 261 -6.44 -27.21 2.10
CA PHE A 261 -6.07 -27.72 3.44
C PHE A 261 -6.93 -27.18 4.59
N HIS A 262 -7.67 -26.08 4.39
CA HIS A 262 -8.56 -25.52 5.43
C HIS A 262 -10.04 -25.84 5.21
N SER A 263 -10.38 -26.47 4.08
CA SER A 263 -11.75 -26.87 3.76
C SER A 263 -11.98 -28.38 3.84
N ALA A 264 -11.13 -29.12 4.56
CA ALA A 264 -11.44 -30.49 4.97
C ALA A 264 -12.41 -30.42 6.16
N PRO A 265 -13.68 -30.80 6.01
CA PRO A 265 -14.57 -30.95 7.16
C PRO A 265 -14.02 -32.06 8.06
N ASP A 266 -13.97 -31.79 9.37
CA ASP A 266 -13.79 -32.78 10.41
C ASP A 266 -14.67 -34.00 10.10
N SER A 267 -14.02 -35.05 9.64
CA SER A 267 -14.63 -36.33 9.38
C SER A 267 -14.78 -37.04 10.72
N GLN A 268 -16.05 -37.28 11.06
CA GLN A 268 -16.56 -37.94 12.25
C GLN A 268 -15.73 -39.15 12.73
N ILE A 269 -15.55 -39.25 14.05
CA ILE A 269 -15.51 -40.51 14.79
C ILE A 269 -16.86 -40.67 15.48
#